data_AF-A0A8T7AQF2-F1
#
_entry.id   AF-A0A8T7AQF2-F1
#
_cell.length_a   1.000
_cell.length_b   1.000
_cell.length_c   1.000
_cell.angle_alpha   90.00
_cell.angle_beta   90.00
_cell.angle_gamma   90.00
#
_symmetry.space_group_name_H-M   'P 1'
#
loop_
_entity.id
_entity.type
_entity.pdbx_description
1 polymer ?
#
loop_
_entity_poly.entity_id
_entity_poly.type
_entity_poly.pdbx_seq_one_letter_code
_entity_poly.pdbx_strand_id
1 'polypeptide(L)'
;MDMTRTLQIEIVSDFVCPWCYIGKKRLEKALDSVPDVKAEIVWRPFQLSPDMPREGRNRLEHYQQIFGAERAGQIMRNMQVTG
;
A
#
# COMPACT_ATOMS: atom_id res chain seq x y z
N MET A 1 10.87 -11.56 -33.79
CA MET A 1 11.21 -10.26 -33.19
C MET A 1 10.47 -10.21 -31.87
N ASP A 2 11.19 -10.23 -30.76
CA ASP A 2 10.59 -10.11 -29.43
C ASP A 2 10.08 -8.67 -29.27
N MET A 3 8.79 -8.52 -29.01
CA MET A 3 8.10 -7.23 -28.97
C MET A 3 7.79 -6.88 -27.53
N THR A 4 8.83 -6.83 -26.68
CA THR A 4 8.70 -6.46 -25.28
C THR A 4 8.20 -5.02 -25.17
N ARG A 5 7.03 -4.82 -24.56
CA ARG A 5 6.47 -3.49 -24.33
C ARG A 5 6.99 -2.95 -23.01
N THR A 6 7.59 -1.76 -23.03
CA THR A 6 8.03 -1.10 -21.79
C THR A 6 6.86 -0.29 -21.20
N LEU A 7 6.56 -0.50 -19.92
CA LEU A 7 5.52 0.19 -19.19
C LEU A 7 6.11 0.85 -17.94
N GLN A 8 6.07 2.17 -17.87
CA GLN A 8 6.42 2.90 -16.66
C GLN A 8 5.25 2.89 -15.67
N ILE A 9 5.51 2.53 -14.42
CA ILE A 9 4.51 2.47 -13.35
C ILE A 9 4.98 3.34 -12.19
N GLU A 10 4.27 4.43 -11.91
CA GLU A 10 4.52 5.24 -10.72
C GLU A 10 3.66 4.75 -9.55
N ILE A 11 4.31 4.39 -8.43
CA ILE A 11 3.64 3.89 -7.23
C ILE A 11 3.75 4.92 -6.11
N VAL A 12 2.62 5.53 -5.78
CA VAL A 12 2.48 6.40 -4.60
C VAL A 12 2.23 5.54 -3.37
N SER A 13 3.13 5.55 -2.40
CA SER A 13 3.09 4.62 -1.27
C SER A 13 3.53 5.25 0.06
N ASP A 14 2.89 4.80 1.14
CA ASP A 14 3.28 5.06 2.53
C ASP A 14 3.57 3.72 3.22
N PHE A 15 4.65 3.64 3.99
CA PHE A 15 5.06 2.43 4.73
C PHE A 15 4.06 1.99 5.80
N VAL A 16 3.30 2.91 6.39
CA VAL A 16 2.30 2.54 7.42
C VAL A 16 0.99 2.02 6.81
N CYS A 17 0.83 2.14 5.49
CA CYS A 17 -0.39 1.76 4.80
C CYS A 17 -0.44 0.24 4.52
N PRO A 18 -1.36 -0.51 5.16
CA PRO A 18 -1.51 -1.94 4.89
C PRO A 18 -1.93 -2.21 3.43
N TRP A 19 -2.70 -1.30 2.83
CA TRP A 19 -3.17 -1.45 1.45
C TRP A 19 -2.06 -1.24 0.43
N CYS A 20 -1.05 -0.42 0.72
CA CYS A 20 0.13 -0.28 -0.14
C CYS A 20 0.90 -1.60 -0.23
N TYR A 21 1.04 -2.32 0.89
CA TYR A 21 1.66 -3.66 0.89
C TYR A 21 0.85 -4.67 0.08
N ILE A 22 -0.46 -4.74 0.31
CA ILE A 22 -1.36 -5.63 -0.45
C ILE A 22 -1.34 -5.29 -1.95
N GLY A 23 -1.37 -3.99 -2.28
CA GLY A 23 -1.28 -3.48 -3.64
C GLY A 23 0.01 -3.90 -4.33
N LYS A 24 1.16 -3.77 -3.65
CA LYS A 24 2.46 -4.26 -4.15
C LYS A 24 2.40 -5.77 -4.47
N LYS A 25 1.88 -6.59 -3.56
CA LYS A 25 1.77 -8.04 -3.78
C LYS A 25 0.87 -8.40 -4.95
N ARG A 26 -0.24 -7.67 -5.12
CA ARG A 26 -1.14 -7.84 -6.27
C ARG A 26 -0.48 -7.41 -7.57
N LEU A 27 0.27 -6.31 -7.56
CA LEU A 27 1.02 -5.83 -8.72
C LEU A 27 2.11 -6.83 -9.14
N GLU A 28 2.89 -7.35 -8.18
CA GLU A 28 3.87 -8.41 -8.44
C GLU A 28 3.23 -9.60 -9.15
N LYS A 29 2.12 -10.13 -8.61
CA LYS A 29 1.37 -11.23 -9.22
C LYS A 29 0.82 -10.90 -10.61
N ALA A 30 0.38 -9.65 -10.83
CA ALA A 30 -0.12 -9.24 -12.13
C ALA A 30 1.01 -9.17 -13.17
N LEU A 31 2.19 -8.65 -12.78
CA LEU A 31 3.35 -8.57 -13.66
C LEU A 31 3.88 -9.97 -14.04
N ASP A 32 3.84 -10.93 -13.11
CA ASP A 32 4.17 -12.33 -13.39
C ASP A 32 3.27 -12.96 -14.47
N SER A 33 2.06 -12.41 -14.69
CA SER A 33 1.10 -12.90 -15.68
C SER A 33 1.24 -12.27 -17.08
N VAL A 34 2.10 -11.25 -17.23
CA VAL A 34 2.31 -10.52 -18.50
C VAL A 34 3.81 -10.49 -18.88
N PRO A 35 4.39 -11.63 -19.29
CA PRO A 35 5.84 -11.75 -19.50
C PRO A 35 6.39 -10.92 -20.67
N ASP A 36 5.53 -10.43 -21.56
CA ASP A 36 5.89 -9.55 -22.68
C ASP A 36 5.96 -8.06 -22.29
N VAL A 37 5.72 -7.74 -21.01
CA VAL A 37 5.79 -6.37 -20.47
C VAL A 37 7.03 -6.20 -19.58
N LYS A 38 7.89 -5.25 -19.94
CA LYS A 38 8.97 -4.76 -19.07
C LYS A 38 8.43 -3.62 -18.21
N ALA A 39 8.19 -3.88 -16.93
CA ALA A 39 7.75 -2.84 -15.99
C ALA A 39 8.93 -2.02 -15.46
N GLU A 40 8.84 -0.70 -15.59
CA GLU A 40 9.78 0.27 -15.01
C GLU A 40 9.10 0.98 -13.84
N ILE A 41 9.39 0.53 -12.62
CA ILE A 41 8.71 1.01 -11.42
C ILE A 41 9.42 2.24 -10.84
N VAL A 42 8.65 3.31 -10.64
CA VAL A 42 9.09 4.53 -9.96
C VAL A 42 8.31 4.68 -8.65
N TRP A 43 9.01 4.72 -7.53
CA TRP A 43 8.37 4.90 -6.21
C TRP A 43 8.26 6.39 -5.87
N ARG A 44 7.06 6.82 -5.50
CA ARG A 44 6.75 8.16 -5.02
C ARG A 44 6.33 8.07 -3.54
N PRO A 45 7.08 8.66 -2.59
CA PRO A 45 6.71 8.62 -1.19
C PRO A 45 5.43 9.41 -0.95
N PHE A 46 4.61 8.93 -0.02
CA PHE A 46 3.41 9.62 0.46
C PHE A 46 3.36 9.55 1.99
N GLN A 47 2.73 10.56 2.60
CA GLN A 47 2.50 10.60 4.04
C GLN A 47 1.01 10.71 4.32
N LEU A 48 0.39 9.60 4.76
CA LEU A 48 -1.04 9.51 5.08
C LEU A 48 -1.44 10.38 6.27
N SER A 49 -0.50 10.64 7.17
CA SER A 49 -0.71 11.49 8.35
C SER A 49 0.41 12.53 8.44
N PRO A 50 0.29 13.66 7.72
CA PRO A 50 1.26 14.75 7.75
C PRO A 50 1.51 15.28 9.17
N ASP A 51 0.45 15.35 9.98
CA ASP A 51 0.46 15.89 11.34
C ASP A 51 0.80 14.84 12.41
N MET A 52 1.44 13.73 12.03
CA MET A 52 1.86 12.70 12.99
C MET A 52 3.04 13.21 13.83
N PRO A 53 2.95 13.23 15.17
CA PRO A 53 4.08 13.60 16.02
C PRO A 53 5.23 12.60 15.87
N ARG A 54 6.46 13.04 16.17
CA ARG A 54 7.67 12.22 16.00
C ARG A 54 7.69 11.00 16.90
N GLU A 55 7.06 11.12 18.07
CA GLU A 55 6.90 10.07 19.06
C GLU A 55 5.88 9.01 18.61
N GLY A 56 5.12 9.30 17.55
CA GLY A 56 4.02 8.48 17.07
C GLY A 56 2.76 8.63 17.92
N ARG A 57 1.73 7.87 17.56
CA ARG A 57 0.48 7.75 18.32
C ARG A 57 0.08 6.29 18.45
N ASN A 58 -0.74 5.98 19.45
CA ASN A 58 -1.38 4.68 19.54
C ASN A 58 -2.19 4.42 18.27
N ARG A 59 -1.91 3.29 17.60
CA ARG A 59 -2.51 2.97 16.31
C ARG A 59 -4.03 2.81 16.38
N LEU A 60 -4.55 2.19 17.44
CA LEU A 60 -5.99 1.99 17.60
C LEU A 60 -6.68 3.34 17.78
N GLU A 61 -6.19 4.18 18.70
CA GLU A 61 -6.75 5.51 18.93
C GLU A 61 -6.72 6.36 17.65
N HIS A 62 -5.60 6.36 16.93
CA HIS A 62 -5.46 7.06 15.66
C HIS A 62 -6.48 6.58 14.62
N TYR A 63 -6.71 5.27 14.52
CA TYR A 63 -7.72 4.73 13.61
C TYR A 63 -9.14 5.01 14.07
N GLN A 64 -9.41 5.01 15.37
CA GLN A 64 -10.72 5.40 15.91
C GLN A 64 -11.03 6.86 15.60
N GLN A 65 -10.02 7.75 15.64
CA GLN A 65 -10.17 9.16 15.26
C GLN A 65 -10.50 9.36 13.78
N ILE A 66 -9.90 8.57 12.89
CA ILE A 66 -10.08 8.72 11.43
C ILE A 66 -11.31 7.96 10.93
N PHE A 67 -11.55 6.75 11.42
CA PHE A 67 -12.54 5.82 10.86
C PHE A 67 -13.75 5.56 11.77
N GLY A 68 -13.71 6.00 13.03
CA GLY A 68 -14.68 5.64 14.06
C GLY A 68 -14.39 4.28 14.71
N ALA A 69 -14.95 4.05 15.90
CA ALA A 69 -14.60 2.92 16.76
C ALA A 69 -14.87 1.54 16.14
N GLU A 70 -16.05 1.35 15.57
CA GLU A 70 -16.48 0.09 14.96
C GLU A 70 -15.57 -0.29 13.78
N ARG A 71 -15.39 0.66 12.85
CA ARG A 71 -14.61 0.44 11.63
C ARG A 71 -13.13 0.28 11.93
N ALA A 72 -12.57 1.02 12.89
CA ALA A 72 -11.20 0.83 13.35
C ALA A 72 -10.97 -0.60 13.85
N GLY A 73 -11.91 -1.14 14.63
CA GLY A 73 -11.85 -2.54 15.10
C GLY A 73 -11.86 -3.54 13.95
N GLN A 74 -12.71 -3.35 12.94
CA GLN A 74 -12.75 -4.23 11.77
C GLN A 74 -11.47 -4.15 10.93
N ILE A 75 -10.97 -2.94 10.69
CA ILE A 75 -9.71 -2.69 9.97
C ILE A 75 -8.55 -3.43 10.67
N MET A 76 -8.43 -3.29 12.00
CA MET A 76 -7.39 -3.95 12.78
C MET A 76 -7.48 -5.48 12.71
N ARG A 77 -8.68 -6.07 12.79
CA ARG A 77 -8.88 -7.52 12.62
C ARG A 77 -8.47 -8.00 11.23
N ASN A 78 -8.88 -7.29 10.20
CA ASN A 78 -8.56 -7.67 8.81
C ASN A 78 -7.05 -7.63 8.55
N MET A 79 -6.33 -6.69 9.16
CA MET A 79 -4.87 -6.63 9.02
C MET A 79 -4.13 -7.81 9.66
N GLN A 80 -4.69 -8.45 10.69
CA GLN A 80 -4.08 -9.63 11.31
C GLN A 80 -4.15 -10.88 10.43
N VAL A 81 -5.09 -10.91 9.48
CA VAL A 81 -5.34 -12.08 8.62
C VAL A 81 -4.86 -11.90 7.18
N THR A 82 -4.47 -10.68 6.79
CA THR A 82 -4.07 -10.35 5.40
C THR A 82 -2.54 -10.27 5.24
N GLY A 83 -1.78 -10.76 6.23
CA GLY A 83 -0.33 -10.83 6.24
C GLY A 83 0.22 -12.11 5.64
#